data_AF-A0A8C9F2G4-F1
#
_entry.id   AF-A0A8C9F2G4-F1
#
_cell.length_a   1.000
_cell.length_b   1.000
_cell.length_c   1.000
_cell.angle_alpha   90.00
_cell.angle_beta   90.00
_cell.angle_gamma   90.00
#
_symmetry.space_group_name_H-M   'P 1'
#
loop_
_entity.id
_entity.type
_entity.pdbx_description
1 polymer ?
#
loop_
_entity_poly.entity_id
_entity_poly.type
_entity_poly.pdbx_seq_one_letter_code
_entity_poly.pdbx_strand_id
1 'polypeptide(L)'
;MKILKYLLVYRRFLLIVLTPLLLLPLPLIIKTKEAECAYTLFVVAIFWLTEALPLAVSALLPAFMFPLFGIMGSKEVASAYFKDFHLLLMGVICLATSIEKWNFHKRVALKMVMLVGVNPAWLTLGFMVSCGFLSMWLSNTSAAAMVMPIVEAVAQQITRAEAEADMLEMSCSNGSTNLALELDGRHAGFKNMFKCGKKKTAREEASAKVIQDEYKKLGPMSYPEIVTFVLFILMTLLWFTRDPGFFPGWSSLFPKYKGYATDSTTALVIGLLFFIIPAKTLTKTLNGETLLCLLFYFLQAEAIHVNPLFILIPATLCTSFAFLLPVANPANAIVFSYGHLTVMDMVKAGLGINIIGVAVVMLAIMTWIVPLFDLYTYPSWAPNISFSNSTGL
;
A
#
# COMPACT_ATOMS: atom_id res chain seq x y z
N MET A 1 29.48 -27.93 -14.76
CA MET A 1 29.32 -26.49 -14.42
C MET A 1 28.73 -25.61 -15.54
N LYS A 2 29.04 -25.80 -16.84
CA LYS A 2 28.46 -24.98 -17.93
C LYS A 2 26.94 -25.16 -18.09
N ILE A 3 26.45 -26.40 -18.06
CA ILE A 3 25.01 -26.75 -18.11
C ILE A 3 24.21 -26.12 -16.97
N LEU A 4 24.75 -26.09 -15.75
CA LEU A 4 24.10 -25.45 -14.60
C LEU A 4 23.98 -23.93 -14.78
N LYS A 5 24.97 -23.28 -15.39
CA LYS A 5 24.90 -21.86 -15.75
C LYS A 5 23.86 -21.61 -16.85
N TYR A 6 23.77 -22.46 -17.87
CA TYR A 6 22.72 -22.36 -18.89
C TYR A 6 21.32 -22.59 -18.30
N LEU A 7 21.15 -23.59 -17.43
CA LEU A 7 19.90 -23.84 -16.70
C LEU A 7 19.49 -22.65 -15.82
N LEU A 8 20.45 -21.98 -15.17
CA LEU A 8 20.21 -20.77 -14.38
C LEU A 8 19.81 -19.57 -15.27
N VAL A 9 20.40 -19.44 -16.45
CA VAL A 9 20.06 -18.38 -17.43
C VAL A 9 18.66 -18.58 -18.00
N TYR A 10 18.28 -19.83 -18.31
CA TYR A 10 16.94 -20.17 -18.81
C TYR A 10 15.94 -20.54 -17.71
N ARG A 11 16.27 -20.32 -16.43
CA ARG A 11 15.46 -20.77 -15.28
C ARG A 11 14.01 -20.30 -15.36
N ARG A 12 13.78 -19.05 -15.77
CA ARG A 12 12.41 -18.50 -15.93
C ARG A 12 11.64 -19.21 -17.04
N PHE A 13 12.28 -19.41 -18.19
CA PHE A 13 11.66 -20.13 -19.32
C PHE A 13 11.38 -21.60 -18.98
N LEU A 14 12.32 -22.26 -18.31
CA LEU A 14 12.16 -23.63 -17.84
C LEU A 14 11.02 -23.75 -16.83
N LEU A 15 10.88 -22.81 -15.89
CA LEU A 15 9.77 -22.79 -14.94
C LEU A 15 8.43 -22.63 -15.67
N ILE A 16 8.34 -21.73 -16.67
CA ILE A 16 7.10 -21.53 -17.45
C ILE A 16 6.64 -22.80 -18.14
N VAL A 17 7.55 -23.61 -18.67
CA VAL A 17 7.20 -24.83 -19.42
C VAL A 17 7.06 -26.04 -18.50
N LEU A 18 7.96 -26.19 -17.52
CA LEU A 18 8.03 -27.37 -16.67
C LEU A 18 6.90 -27.41 -15.64
N THR A 19 6.49 -26.27 -15.08
CA THR A 19 5.43 -26.19 -14.07
C THR A 19 4.09 -26.73 -14.57
N PRO A 20 3.51 -26.23 -15.68
CA PRO A 20 2.25 -26.78 -16.19
C PRO A 20 2.38 -28.22 -16.68
N LEU A 21 3.56 -28.65 -17.15
CA LEU A 21 3.84 -30.02 -17.56
C LEU A 21 3.89 -31.00 -16.38
N LEU A 22 4.50 -30.60 -15.27
CA LEU A 22 4.64 -31.43 -14.06
C LEU A 22 3.32 -31.55 -13.29
N LEU A 23 2.47 -30.52 -13.35
CA LEU A 23 1.13 -30.52 -12.76
C LEU A 23 0.06 -31.15 -13.67
N LEU A 24 0.36 -31.39 -14.95
CA LEU A 24 -0.56 -31.99 -15.94
C LEU A 24 -1.16 -33.35 -15.55
N PRO A 25 -0.47 -34.23 -14.77
CA PRO A 25 -1.07 -35.47 -14.30
C PRO A 25 -2.30 -35.25 -13.41
N LEU A 26 -2.42 -34.10 -12.74
CA LEU A 26 -3.50 -33.78 -11.80
C LEU A 26 -4.89 -33.78 -12.49
N PRO A 27 -5.13 -33.01 -13.57
CA PRO A 27 -6.40 -33.07 -14.30
C PRO A 27 -6.59 -34.39 -15.07
N LEU A 28 -5.50 -35.01 -15.55
CA LEU A 28 -5.58 -36.21 -16.39
C LEU A 28 -5.94 -37.49 -15.63
N ILE A 29 -5.52 -37.62 -14.37
CA ILE A 29 -5.76 -38.82 -13.55
C ILE A 29 -7.10 -38.72 -12.83
N ILE A 30 -7.43 -37.56 -12.28
CA ILE A 30 -8.60 -37.39 -11.39
C ILE A 30 -9.86 -37.00 -12.19
N LYS A 31 -9.73 -36.37 -13.37
CA LYS A 31 -10.82 -36.00 -14.30
C LYS A 31 -12.08 -35.40 -13.64
N THR A 32 -11.91 -34.68 -12.53
CA THR A 32 -12.96 -33.89 -11.90
C THR A 32 -12.75 -32.40 -12.18
N LYS A 33 -13.85 -31.63 -12.22
CA LYS A 33 -13.79 -30.17 -12.36
C LYS A 33 -12.97 -29.50 -11.24
N GLU A 34 -12.97 -30.10 -10.05
CA GLU A 34 -12.18 -29.68 -8.90
C GLU A 34 -10.68 -29.82 -9.16
N ALA A 35 -10.24 -30.93 -9.78
CA ALA A 35 -8.84 -31.16 -10.12
C ALA A 35 -8.34 -30.20 -11.22
N GLU A 36 -9.18 -29.86 -12.19
CA GLU A 36 -8.87 -28.88 -13.24
C GLU A 36 -8.77 -27.45 -12.69
N CYS A 37 -9.63 -27.10 -11.73
CA CYS A 37 -9.56 -25.84 -11.00
C CYS A 37 -8.27 -25.77 -10.16
N ALA A 38 -7.99 -26.80 -9.37
CA ALA A 38 -6.79 -26.89 -8.54
C ALA A 38 -5.51 -26.81 -9.40
N TYR A 39 -5.47 -27.49 -10.56
CA TYR A 39 -4.37 -27.38 -11.52
C TYR A 39 -4.10 -25.93 -11.93
N THR A 40 -5.15 -25.24 -12.38
CA THR A 40 -5.04 -23.84 -12.83
C THR A 40 -4.55 -22.94 -11.69
N LEU A 41 -5.07 -23.13 -10.48
CA LEU A 41 -4.66 -22.37 -9.30
C LEU A 41 -3.19 -22.61 -8.93
N PHE A 42 -2.72 -23.85 -8.93
CA PHE A 42 -1.32 -24.15 -8.61
C PHE A 42 -0.35 -23.59 -9.66
N VAL A 43 -0.70 -23.66 -10.95
CA VAL A 43 0.12 -23.07 -12.02
C VAL A 43 0.24 -21.56 -11.84
N VAL A 44 -0.87 -20.87 -11.57
CA VAL A 44 -0.87 -19.41 -11.32
C VAL A 44 -0.07 -19.07 -10.06
N ALA A 45 -0.27 -19.81 -8.97
CA ALA A 45 0.44 -19.58 -7.72
C ALA A 45 1.97 -19.73 -7.87
N ILE A 46 2.43 -20.77 -8.59
CA ILE A 46 3.86 -20.98 -8.84
C ILE A 46 4.41 -19.87 -9.73
N PHE A 47 3.69 -19.45 -10.77
CA PHE A 47 4.15 -18.34 -11.64
C PHE A 47 4.21 -17.00 -10.92
N TRP A 48 3.35 -16.76 -9.92
CA TRP A 48 3.47 -15.59 -9.05
C TRP A 48 4.64 -15.70 -8.09
N LEU A 49 4.77 -16.80 -7.34
CA LEU A 49 5.86 -16.97 -6.36
C LEU A 49 7.25 -16.92 -7.01
N THR A 50 7.36 -17.37 -8.26
CA THR A 50 8.63 -17.40 -8.99
C THR A 50 8.86 -16.16 -9.86
N GLU A 51 7.87 -15.26 -9.97
CA GLU A 51 7.85 -14.13 -10.91
C GLU A 51 8.35 -14.52 -12.32
N ALA A 52 7.99 -15.72 -12.77
CA ALA A 52 8.48 -16.26 -14.03
C ALA A 52 7.91 -15.48 -15.23
N LEU A 53 6.68 -14.96 -15.09
CA LEU A 53 5.98 -14.10 -16.04
C LEU A 53 5.55 -12.80 -15.35
N PRO A 54 5.37 -11.70 -16.11
CA PRO A 54 4.76 -10.47 -15.58
C PRO A 54 3.42 -10.78 -14.90
N LEU A 55 3.17 -10.20 -13.73
CA LEU A 55 1.98 -10.49 -12.90
C LEU A 55 0.67 -10.41 -13.68
N ALA A 56 0.54 -9.44 -14.60
CA ALA A 56 -0.62 -9.28 -15.48
C ALA A 56 -0.85 -10.48 -16.41
N VAL A 57 0.21 -11.10 -16.93
CA VAL A 57 0.11 -12.27 -17.82
C VAL A 57 -0.32 -13.49 -17.01
N SER A 58 0.29 -13.69 -15.84
CA SER A 58 -0.10 -14.78 -14.93
C SER A 58 -1.54 -14.65 -14.43
N ALA A 59 -1.99 -13.42 -14.17
CA ALA A 59 -3.35 -13.12 -13.76
C ALA A 59 -4.40 -13.36 -14.85
N LEU A 60 -4.01 -13.36 -16.14
CA LEU A 60 -4.90 -13.66 -17.27
C LEU A 60 -5.00 -15.16 -17.57
N LEU A 61 -4.16 -16.01 -16.96
CA LEU A 61 -4.20 -17.46 -17.20
C LEU A 61 -5.55 -18.09 -16.85
N PRO A 62 -6.20 -17.80 -15.70
CA PRO A 62 -7.54 -18.31 -15.41
C PRO A 62 -8.57 -17.90 -16.47
N ALA A 63 -8.45 -16.68 -17.03
CA ALA A 63 -9.35 -16.20 -18.09
C ALA A 63 -9.38 -17.12 -19.31
N PHE A 64 -8.26 -17.78 -19.60
CA PHE A 64 -8.11 -18.71 -20.72
C PHE A 64 -8.30 -20.17 -20.30
N MET A 65 -7.74 -20.58 -19.16
CA MET A 65 -7.74 -21.98 -18.72
C MET A 65 -9.11 -22.42 -18.20
N PHE A 66 -9.88 -21.55 -17.55
CA PHE A 66 -11.21 -21.93 -17.03
C PHE A 66 -12.22 -22.27 -18.14
N PRO A 67 -12.31 -21.50 -19.24
CA PRO A 67 -13.14 -21.89 -20.38
C PRO A 67 -12.57 -23.11 -21.13
N LEU A 68 -11.24 -23.26 -21.22
CA LEU A 68 -10.60 -24.36 -21.93
C LEU A 68 -10.86 -25.72 -21.28
N PHE A 69 -10.82 -25.79 -19.95
CA PHE A 69 -11.15 -27.00 -19.18
C PHE A 69 -12.66 -27.16 -18.93
N GLY A 70 -13.50 -26.21 -19.37
CA GLY A 70 -14.96 -26.31 -19.16
C GLY A 70 -15.38 -26.14 -17.68
N ILE A 71 -14.54 -25.49 -16.87
CA ILE A 71 -14.82 -25.18 -15.46
C ILE A 71 -15.92 -24.11 -15.38
N MET A 72 -15.79 -23.05 -16.16
CA MET A 72 -16.68 -21.89 -16.16
C MET A 72 -16.83 -21.30 -17.57
N GLY A 73 -18.00 -20.77 -17.91
CA GLY A 73 -18.25 -20.19 -19.23
C GLY A 73 -17.42 -18.94 -19.49
N SER A 74 -16.97 -18.72 -20.72
CA SER A 74 -16.15 -17.54 -21.09
C SER A 74 -16.77 -16.20 -20.72
N LYS A 75 -18.11 -16.09 -20.79
CA LYS A 75 -18.86 -14.89 -20.37
C LYS A 75 -18.79 -14.66 -18.86
N GLU A 76 -18.94 -15.71 -18.07
CA GLU A 76 -18.90 -15.64 -16.60
C GLU A 76 -17.50 -15.27 -16.13
N VAL A 77 -16.47 -15.92 -16.70
CA VAL A 77 -15.07 -15.59 -16.40
C VAL A 77 -14.78 -14.14 -16.77
N ALA A 78 -15.18 -13.67 -17.97
CA ALA A 78 -15.00 -12.28 -18.37
C ALA A 78 -15.69 -11.30 -17.41
N SER A 79 -16.91 -11.61 -16.95
CA SER A 79 -17.63 -10.77 -15.99
C SER A 79 -16.93 -10.66 -14.62
N ALA A 80 -16.15 -11.68 -14.23
CA ALA A 80 -15.36 -11.65 -13.00
C ALA A 80 -14.15 -10.70 -13.08
N TYR A 81 -13.58 -10.49 -14.26
CA TYR A 81 -12.49 -9.52 -14.48
C TYR A 81 -13.00 -8.08 -14.54
N PHE A 82 -14.21 -7.85 -15.06
CA PHE A 82 -14.80 -6.51 -15.21
C PHE A 82 -15.79 -6.15 -14.10
N LYS A 83 -15.39 -6.38 -12.84
CA LYS A 83 -16.17 -5.93 -11.67
C LYS A 83 -16.00 -4.42 -11.44
N ASP A 84 -17.03 -3.80 -10.88
CA ASP A 84 -17.08 -2.38 -10.48
C ASP A 84 -15.83 -1.90 -9.72
N PHE A 85 -15.24 -2.76 -8.89
CA PHE A 85 -14.02 -2.46 -8.16
C PHE A 85 -12.82 -2.16 -9.05
N HIS A 86 -12.65 -2.85 -10.19
CA HIS A 86 -11.56 -2.57 -11.12
C HIS A 86 -11.75 -1.20 -11.81
N LEU A 87 -13.00 -0.83 -12.12
CA LEU A 87 -13.33 0.47 -12.68
C LEU A 87 -13.06 1.61 -11.68
N LEU A 88 -13.41 1.39 -10.40
CA LEU A 88 -13.05 2.28 -9.30
C LEU A 88 -11.54 2.48 -9.23
N LEU A 89 -10.78 1.38 -9.23
CA LEU A 89 -9.34 1.39 -9.13
C LEU A 89 -8.71 2.23 -10.26
N MET A 90 -9.20 2.10 -11.50
CA MET A 90 -8.71 2.89 -12.64
C MET A 90 -8.87 4.40 -12.43
N GLY A 91 -10.02 4.84 -11.90
CA GLY A 91 -10.25 6.26 -11.59
C GLY A 91 -9.33 6.79 -10.48
N VAL A 92 -9.18 6.02 -9.40
CA VAL A 92 -8.28 6.36 -8.28
C VAL A 92 -6.81 6.40 -8.73
N ILE A 93 -6.37 5.45 -9.57
CA ILE A 93 -5.01 5.45 -10.13
C ILE A 93 -4.77 6.69 -10.97
N CYS A 94 -5.73 7.09 -11.81
CA CYS A 94 -5.60 8.28 -12.64
C CYS A 94 -5.43 9.55 -11.79
N LEU A 95 -6.19 9.66 -10.71
CA LEU A 95 -6.05 10.74 -9.73
C LEU A 95 -4.68 10.68 -9.01
N ALA A 96 -4.27 9.51 -8.51
CA ALA A 96 -3.02 9.32 -7.79
C ALA A 96 -1.79 9.66 -8.66
N THR A 97 -1.75 9.17 -9.90
CA THR A 97 -0.68 9.47 -10.87
C THR A 97 -0.63 10.95 -11.24
N SER A 98 -1.77 11.64 -11.28
CA SER A 98 -1.83 13.09 -11.49
C SER A 98 -1.25 13.86 -10.31
N ILE A 99 -1.61 13.47 -9.08
CA ILE A 99 -1.04 14.06 -7.84
C ILE A 99 0.48 13.87 -7.79
N GLU A 100 0.97 12.72 -8.22
CA GLU A 100 2.40 12.39 -8.29
C GLU A 100 3.11 13.26 -9.33
N LYS A 101 2.60 13.28 -10.56
CA LYS A 101 3.20 14.00 -11.69
C LYS A 101 3.39 15.50 -11.42
N TRP A 102 2.42 16.12 -10.78
CA TRP A 102 2.46 17.56 -10.49
C TRP A 102 3.16 17.89 -9.17
N ASN A 103 3.75 16.89 -8.48
CA ASN A 103 4.39 17.06 -7.18
C ASN A 103 3.51 17.74 -6.11
N PHE A 104 2.18 17.71 -6.29
CA PHE A 104 1.23 18.31 -5.36
C PHE A 104 1.38 17.69 -3.96
N HIS A 105 1.55 16.37 -3.91
CA HIS A 105 1.84 15.62 -2.70
C HIS A 105 3.08 16.12 -1.94
N LYS A 106 4.16 16.51 -2.65
CA LYS A 106 5.36 17.10 -2.03
C LYS A 106 5.05 18.43 -1.33
N ARG A 107 4.19 19.25 -1.94
CA ARG A 107 3.72 20.51 -1.33
C ARG A 107 2.89 20.25 -0.06
N VAL A 108 2.02 19.25 -0.08
CA VAL A 108 1.19 18.86 1.08
C VAL A 108 2.05 18.28 2.20
N ALA A 109 2.95 17.34 1.91
CA ALA A 109 3.87 16.77 2.90
C ALA A 109 4.73 17.84 3.59
N LEU A 110 5.39 18.69 2.82
CA LEU A 110 6.24 19.75 3.38
C LEU A 110 5.44 20.71 4.26
N LYS A 111 4.21 21.07 3.87
CA LYS A 111 3.33 21.89 4.73
C LYS A 111 2.97 21.18 6.03
N MET A 112 2.64 19.88 5.97
CA MET A 112 2.34 19.10 7.18
C MET A 112 3.53 19.05 8.14
N VAL A 113 4.74 18.79 7.62
CA VAL A 113 5.96 18.75 8.42
C VAL A 113 6.29 20.12 9.00
N MET A 114 6.11 21.21 8.23
CA MET A 114 6.30 22.58 8.71
C MET A 114 5.30 22.98 9.81
N LEU A 115 4.10 22.40 9.84
CA LEU A 115 3.07 22.69 10.85
C LEU A 115 3.40 22.06 12.21
N VAL A 116 3.93 20.83 12.20
CA VAL A 116 4.26 20.07 13.43
C VAL A 116 5.46 20.66 14.18
N GLY A 117 6.39 21.30 13.45
CA GLY A 117 7.57 21.95 14.02
C GLY A 117 8.84 21.10 13.89
N VAL A 118 9.97 21.66 14.36
CA VAL A 118 11.32 21.15 14.09
C VAL A 118 11.99 20.41 15.23
N ASN A 119 11.30 20.23 16.36
CA ASN A 119 11.82 19.42 17.45
C ASN A 119 12.00 17.96 16.97
N PRO A 120 13.15 17.29 17.19
CA PRO A 120 13.44 15.97 16.63
C PRO A 120 12.33 14.92 16.80
N ALA A 121 11.68 14.86 17.97
CA ALA A 121 10.61 13.90 18.23
C ALA A 121 9.30 14.24 17.48
N TRP A 122 8.95 15.53 17.42
CA TRP A 122 7.78 15.99 16.68
C TRP A 122 8.03 15.95 15.17
N LEU A 123 9.25 16.18 14.74
CA LEU A 123 9.66 16.17 13.35
C LEU A 123 9.57 14.76 12.76
N THR A 124 10.07 13.73 13.48
CA THR A 124 9.89 12.34 13.07
C THR A 124 8.42 11.93 13.04
N LEU A 125 7.64 12.35 14.05
CA LEU A 125 6.18 12.14 14.04
C LEU A 125 5.50 12.84 12.85
N GLY A 126 5.92 14.06 12.50
CA GLY A 126 5.43 14.79 11.33
C GLY A 126 5.73 14.06 10.02
N PHE A 127 6.92 13.47 9.88
CA PHE A 127 7.25 12.62 8.73
C PHE A 127 6.41 11.33 8.69
N MET A 128 6.18 10.68 9.84
CA MET A 128 5.36 9.47 9.91
C MET A 128 3.88 9.74 9.58
N VAL A 129 3.31 10.80 10.15
CA VAL A 129 1.89 11.18 9.92
C VAL A 129 1.69 11.64 8.48
N SER A 130 2.59 12.47 7.94
CA SER A 130 2.50 12.90 6.54
C SER A 130 2.67 11.74 5.56
N CYS A 131 3.60 10.82 5.82
CA CYS A 131 3.79 9.62 5.02
C CYS A 131 2.55 8.71 5.08
N GLY A 132 2.00 8.45 6.28
CA GLY A 132 0.80 7.63 6.45
C GLY A 132 -0.44 8.21 5.77
N PHE A 133 -0.65 9.53 5.89
CA PHE A 133 -1.75 10.21 5.22
C PHE A 133 -1.62 10.14 3.69
N LEU A 134 -0.44 10.43 3.15
CA LEU A 134 -0.22 10.38 1.71
C LEU A 134 -0.29 8.96 1.15
N SER A 135 0.10 7.95 1.93
CA SER A 135 0.04 6.53 1.56
C SER A 135 -1.39 5.99 1.43
N MET A 136 -2.41 6.69 1.94
CA MET A 136 -3.81 6.32 1.70
C MET A 136 -4.25 6.59 0.26
N TRP A 137 -3.63 7.58 -0.39
CA TRP A 137 -4.02 8.08 -1.71
C TRP A 137 -3.00 7.78 -2.80
N LEU A 138 -1.73 7.61 -2.40
CA LEU A 138 -0.60 7.32 -3.28
C LEU A 138 -0.06 5.92 -2.99
N SER A 139 0.75 5.41 -3.93
CA SER A 139 1.46 4.16 -3.70
C SER A 139 2.46 4.31 -2.54
N ASN A 140 2.62 3.25 -1.75
CA ASN A 140 3.59 3.19 -0.65
C ASN A 140 5.02 3.53 -1.13
N THR A 141 5.36 3.09 -2.35
CA THR A 141 6.65 3.35 -2.99
C THR A 141 6.86 4.84 -3.29
N SER A 142 5.84 5.51 -3.85
CA SER A 142 5.90 6.94 -4.16
C SER A 142 6.02 7.79 -2.88
N ALA A 143 5.27 7.44 -1.83
CA ALA A 143 5.35 8.13 -0.54
C ALA A 143 6.75 8.05 0.07
N ALA A 144 7.35 6.84 0.09
CA ALA A 144 8.71 6.65 0.59
C ALA A 144 9.76 7.37 -0.28
N ALA A 145 9.70 7.24 -1.61
CA ALA A 145 10.65 7.87 -2.54
C ALA A 145 10.74 9.39 -2.38
N MET A 146 9.62 10.05 -2.10
CA MET A 146 9.56 11.49 -1.90
C MET A 146 10.12 11.92 -0.54
N VAL A 147 9.79 11.20 0.53
CA VAL A 147 10.15 11.56 1.90
C VAL A 147 11.64 11.29 2.18
N MET A 148 12.21 10.24 1.60
CA MET A 148 13.58 9.82 1.92
C MET A 148 14.66 10.88 1.69
N PRO A 149 14.74 11.59 0.55
CA PRO A 149 15.75 12.64 0.36
C PRO A 149 15.63 13.78 1.38
N ILE A 150 14.41 14.10 1.82
CA ILE A 150 14.16 15.15 2.80
C ILE A 150 14.59 14.68 4.20
N VAL A 151 14.22 13.46 4.57
CA VAL A 151 14.60 12.84 5.84
C VAL A 151 16.11 12.68 5.94
N GLU A 152 16.77 12.24 4.86
CA GLU A 152 18.23 12.14 4.81
C GLU A 152 18.89 13.49 5.02
N ALA A 153 18.46 14.53 4.30
CA ALA A 153 19.03 15.87 4.44
C ALA A 153 18.87 16.44 5.87
N VAL A 154 17.72 16.20 6.50
CA VAL A 154 17.46 16.58 7.90
C VAL A 154 18.29 15.75 8.87
N ALA A 155 18.36 14.43 8.67
CA ALA A 155 19.13 13.53 9.52
C ALA A 155 20.64 13.87 9.49
N GLN A 156 21.18 14.21 8.31
CA GLN A 156 22.58 14.64 8.19
C GLN A 156 22.86 15.93 8.97
N GLN A 157 21.92 16.89 8.99
CA GLN A 157 22.09 18.10 9.79
C GLN A 157 22.02 17.84 11.29
N ILE A 158 21.16 16.92 11.69
CA ILE A 158 21.05 16.43 13.06
C ILE A 158 22.38 15.83 13.52
N THR A 159 22.94 14.90 12.75
CA THR A 159 24.19 14.20 13.08
C THR A 159 25.39 15.15 13.08
N ARG A 160 25.44 16.12 12.15
CA ARG A 160 26.50 17.15 12.15
C ARG A 160 26.45 18.02 13.40
N ALA A 161 25.26 18.44 13.81
CA ALA A 161 25.09 19.25 15.02
C ALA A 161 25.43 18.46 16.31
N GLU A 162 25.15 17.15 16.35
CA GLU A 162 25.59 16.27 17.44
C GLU A 162 27.12 16.15 17.47
N ALA A 163 27.76 15.93 16.33
CA ALA A 163 29.23 15.87 16.25
C ALA A 163 29.92 17.19 16.64
N GLU A 164 29.35 18.35 16.27
CA GLU A 164 29.84 19.66 16.71
C GLU A 164 29.70 19.85 18.22
N ALA A 165 28.60 19.39 18.82
CA ALA A 165 28.40 19.43 20.27
C ALA A 165 29.42 18.53 21.00
N ASP A 166 29.64 17.31 20.52
CA ASP A 166 30.64 16.39 21.06
C ASP A 166 32.06 16.96 20.95
N MET A 167 32.39 17.63 19.83
CA MET A 167 33.68 18.31 19.64
C MET A 167 33.85 19.51 20.57
N LEU A 168 32.78 20.28 20.83
CA LEU A 168 32.79 21.37 21.79
C LEU A 168 32.96 20.84 23.23
N GLU A 169 32.30 19.74 23.59
CA GLU A 169 32.51 19.07 24.88
C GLU A 169 33.95 18.57 25.02
N MET A 170 34.51 17.94 23.98
CA MET A 170 35.90 17.47 24.00
C MET A 170 36.91 18.63 24.08
N SER A 171 36.62 19.77 23.45
CA SER A 171 37.44 20.98 23.52
C SER A 171 37.37 21.65 24.90
N CYS A 172 36.19 21.66 25.52
CA CYS A 172 35.98 22.16 26.88
C CYS A 172 36.58 21.22 27.95
N SER A 173 36.66 19.92 27.68
CA SER A 173 37.22 18.94 28.62
C SER A 173 38.75 19.03 28.78
N ASN A 174 39.45 19.76 27.91
CA ASN A 174 40.88 20.10 28.09
C ASN A 174 41.11 21.36 28.94
N GLY A 175 40.03 21.98 29.45
CA GLY A 175 40.10 23.15 30.34
C GLY A 175 39.23 22.97 31.58
N SER A 176 39.87 22.57 32.69
CA SER A 176 39.32 22.54 34.06
C SER A 176 38.11 21.63 34.32
N THR A 177 38.38 20.52 35.01
CA THR A 177 37.41 19.71 35.76
C THR A 177 36.66 20.58 36.78
N ASN A 178 35.35 20.76 36.62
CA ASN A 178 34.47 21.16 37.72
C ASN A 178 33.25 20.24 37.77
N LEU A 179 33.25 19.41 38.80
CA LEU A 179 32.25 18.41 39.18
C LEU A 179 30.99 19.09 39.77
N ALA A 180 30.36 20.00 39.02
CA ALA A 180 29.16 20.73 39.48
C ALA A 180 28.07 20.87 38.41
N LEU A 181 28.21 20.23 37.25
CA LEU A 181 27.27 20.34 36.13
C LEU A 181 26.63 19.01 35.69
N GLU A 182 26.80 17.94 36.48
CA GLU A 182 26.27 16.60 36.15
C GLU A 182 24.91 16.29 36.82
N LEU A 183 24.15 17.32 37.21
CA LEU A 183 22.81 17.15 37.81
C LEU A 183 21.72 18.00 37.11
N ASP A 184 21.76 18.12 35.78
CA ASP A 184 20.58 18.54 34.99
C ASP A 184 20.17 17.53 33.90
N GLY A 185 20.64 16.28 34.00
CA GLY A 185 20.41 15.25 32.97
C GLY A 185 19.33 14.20 33.26
N ARG A 186 18.72 14.16 34.46
CA ARG A 186 17.95 12.95 34.87
C ARG A 186 16.53 13.11 35.40
N HIS A 187 15.95 14.31 35.47
CA HIS A 187 14.59 14.48 36.03
C HIS A 187 13.61 15.35 35.22
N ALA A 188 13.86 15.63 33.95
CA ALA A 188 12.86 16.28 33.09
C ALA A 188 11.83 15.30 32.49
N GLY A 189 11.27 14.41 33.32
CA GLY A 189 10.24 13.45 32.94
C GLY A 189 8.86 14.09 32.83
N PHE A 190 8.28 14.03 31.64
CA PHE A 190 6.85 14.21 31.32
C PHE A 190 6.25 15.63 31.44
N LYS A 191 6.59 16.43 32.46
CA LYS A 191 5.94 17.73 32.72
C LYS A 191 6.40 18.87 31.80
N ASN A 192 7.55 18.70 31.13
CA ASN A 192 8.12 19.68 30.20
C ASN A 192 7.78 19.41 28.71
N MET A 193 7.00 18.38 28.41
CA MET A 193 6.61 18.04 27.03
C MET A 193 5.58 19.02 26.43
N PHE A 194 4.86 19.77 27.28
CA PHE A 194 3.76 20.65 26.89
C PHE A 194 4.03 22.15 27.09
N LYS A 195 5.29 22.58 27.21
CA LYS A 195 5.65 24.01 27.21
C LYS A 195 6.06 24.47 25.81
N CYS A 196 5.07 24.93 25.06
CA CYS A 196 5.26 25.72 23.85
C CYS A 196 5.94 27.05 24.23
N GLY A 197 7.20 27.24 23.83
CA GLY A 197 7.90 28.51 24.07
C GLY A 197 9.43 28.51 24.21
N LYS A 198 10.16 27.42 23.93
CA LYS A 198 11.64 27.50 23.85
C LYS A 198 12.08 28.20 22.55
N LYS A 199 13.10 29.07 22.66
CA LYS A 199 13.88 29.58 21.50
C LYS A 199 14.40 28.37 20.72
N LYS A 200 14.21 28.36 19.40
CA LYS A 200 14.70 27.28 18.53
C LYS A 200 16.21 27.13 18.70
N THR A 201 16.66 25.89 18.87
CA THR A 201 18.08 25.54 18.86
C THR A 201 18.66 25.73 17.46
N ALA A 202 19.97 25.98 17.34
CA ALA A 202 20.63 26.17 16.03
C ALA A 202 20.37 25.00 15.07
N ARG A 203 20.29 23.77 15.59
CA ARG A 203 19.92 22.54 14.88
C ARG A 203 18.48 22.56 14.33
N GLU A 204 17.52 23.02 15.13
CA GLU A 204 16.11 23.15 14.73
C GLU A 204 15.95 24.22 13.64
N GLU A 205 16.73 25.31 13.72
CA GLU A 205 16.73 26.36 12.70
C GLU A 205 17.34 25.88 11.38
N ALA A 206 18.46 25.14 11.43
CA ALA A 206 19.05 24.50 10.26
C ALA A 206 18.07 23.53 9.58
N SER A 207 17.43 22.65 10.36
CA SER A 207 16.45 21.67 9.87
C SER A 207 15.24 22.36 9.23
N ALA A 208 14.75 23.43 9.85
CA ALA A 208 13.64 24.22 9.32
C ALA A 208 14.01 24.86 7.99
N LYS A 209 15.25 25.34 7.87
CA LYS A 209 15.77 25.96 6.66
C LYS A 209 15.82 24.98 5.50
N VAL A 210 16.27 23.74 5.71
CA VAL A 210 16.26 22.69 4.66
C VAL A 210 14.86 22.41 4.14
N ILE A 211 13.89 22.22 5.05
CA ILE A 211 12.50 21.94 4.70
C ILE A 211 11.90 23.13 3.94
N GLN A 212 12.19 24.35 4.40
CA GLN A 212 11.72 25.57 3.77
C GLN A 212 12.35 25.80 2.40
N ASP A 213 13.64 25.46 2.23
CA ASP A 213 14.34 25.56 0.95
C ASP A 213 13.80 24.52 -0.05
N GLU A 214 13.52 23.28 0.40
CA GLU A 214 12.81 22.28 -0.40
C GLU A 214 11.40 22.75 -0.81
N TYR A 215 10.68 23.44 0.09
CA TYR A 215 9.37 24.01 -0.24
C TYR A 215 9.47 25.16 -1.25
N LYS A 216 10.49 26.02 -1.12
CA LYS A 216 10.73 27.14 -2.05
C LYS A 216 11.08 26.64 -3.46
N LYS A 217 11.81 25.53 -3.59
CA LYS A 217 12.15 24.92 -4.88
C LYS A 217 10.92 24.54 -5.72
N LEU A 218 9.76 24.29 -5.09
CA LEU A 218 8.51 23.96 -5.79
C LEU A 218 7.87 25.15 -6.51
N GLY A 219 8.23 26.39 -6.18
CA GLY A 219 7.63 27.58 -6.77
C GLY A 219 6.13 27.75 -6.47
N PRO A 220 5.45 28.70 -7.14
CA PRO A 220 4.01 28.92 -6.99
C PRO A 220 3.20 27.72 -7.51
N MET A 221 1.97 27.54 -7.02
CA MET A 221 1.10 26.44 -7.45
C MET A 221 0.79 26.55 -8.94
N SER A 222 1.16 25.51 -9.69
CA SER A 222 0.89 25.43 -11.12
C SER A 222 -0.61 25.18 -11.39
N TYR A 223 -1.11 25.61 -12.55
CA TYR A 223 -2.51 25.38 -12.94
C TYR A 223 -2.95 23.91 -12.82
N PRO A 224 -2.16 22.91 -13.25
CA PRO A 224 -2.52 21.51 -13.11
C PRO A 224 -2.51 20.99 -11.66
N GLU A 225 -1.70 21.58 -10.76
CA GLU A 225 -1.77 21.27 -9.32
C GLU A 225 -3.14 21.68 -8.76
N ILE A 226 -3.61 22.87 -9.13
CA ILE A 226 -4.91 23.39 -8.70
C ILE A 226 -6.04 22.52 -9.24
N VAL A 227 -6.01 22.17 -10.53
CA VAL A 227 -7.01 21.30 -11.15
C VAL A 227 -7.06 19.93 -10.47
N THR A 228 -5.90 19.32 -10.22
CA THR A 228 -5.81 18.02 -9.55
C THR A 228 -6.37 18.10 -8.12
N PHE A 229 -6.10 19.19 -7.40
CA PHE A 229 -6.64 19.42 -6.06
C PHE A 229 -8.16 19.62 -6.05
N VAL A 230 -8.69 20.38 -7.02
CA VAL A 230 -10.14 20.57 -7.17
C VAL A 230 -10.83 19.24 -7.50
N LEU A 231 -10.26 18.43 -8.41
CA LEU A 231 -10.80 17.11 -8.74
C LEU A 231 -10.72 16.13 -7.57
N PHE A 232 -9.65 16.19 -6.77
CA PHE A 232 -9.52 15.41 -5.54
C PHE A 232 -10.62 15.73 -4.53
N ILE A 233 -10.86 17.03 -4.27
CA ILE A 233 -11.93 17.48 -3.38
C ILE A 233 -13.30 17.07 -3.95
N LEU A 234 -13.53 17.28 -5.24
CA LEU A 234 -14.77 16.92 -5.92
C LEU A 234 -15.06 15.41 -5.78
N MET A 235 -14.05 14.57 -6.01
CA MET A 235 -14.16 13.12 -5.85
C MET A 235 -14.53 12.72 -4.42
N THR A 236 -13.86 13.33 -3.44
CA THR A 236 -14.11 13.07 -2.02
C THR A 236 -15.53 13.48 -1.64
N LEU A 237 -15.97 14.68 -2.07
CA LEU A 237 -17.33 15.16 -1.84
C LEU A 237 -18.38 14.27 -2.50
N LEU A 238 -18.17 13.83 -3.74
CA LEU A 238 -19.07 12.91 -4.42
C LEU A 238 -19.20 11.57 -3.68
N TRP A 239 -18.11 11.02 -3.13
CA TRP A 239 -18.22 9.81 -2.30
C TRP A 239 -19.03 10.04 -1.02
N PHE A 240 -18.75 11.11 -0.28
CA PHE A 240 -19.49 11.41 0.96
C PHE A 240 -20.97 11.75 0.72
N THR A 241 -21.28 12.39 -0.41
CA THR A 241 -22.65 12.81 -0.75
C THR A 241 -23.45 11.76 -1.51
N ARG A 242 -22.89 10.56 -1.74
CA ARG A 242 -23.56 9.47 -2.48
C ARG A 242 -24.83 9.01 -1.78
N ASP A 243 -24.70 8.60 -0.52
CA ASP A 243 -25.79 8.17 0.36
C ASP A 243 -25.40 8.48 1.82
N PRO A 244 -25.42 9.77 2.22
CA PRO A 244 -24.95 10.22 3.53
C PRO A 244 -25.88 9.83 4.69
N GLY A 245 -26.99 9.13 4.42
CA GLY A 245 -27.95 8.64 5.42
C GLY A 245 -28.85 9.72 6.04
N PHE A 246 -28.43 11.00 6.05
CA PHE A 246 -29.20 12.11 6.62
C PHE A 246 -30.08 12.86 5.62
N PHE A 247 -29.65 12.95 4.36
CA PHE A 247 -30.38 13.56 3.26
C PHE A 247 -30.34 12.63 2.05
N PRO A 248 -31.33 12.68 1.13
CA PRO A 248 -31.28 11.91 -0.10
C PRO A 248 -30.02 12.29 -0.86
N GLY A 249 -29.07 11.35 -0.93
CA GLY A 249 -27.80 11.57 -1.62
C GLY A 249 -28.01 11.67 -3.13
N TRP A 250 -26.97 12.08 -3.87
CA TRP A 250 -27.11 12.26 -5.32
C TRP A 250 -27.45 10.97 -6.07
N SER A 251 -27.21 9.79 -5.47
CA SER A 251 -27.65 8.49 -5.98
C SER A 251 -29.17 8.45 -6.23
N SER A 252 -29.95 9.15 -5.40
CA SER A 252 -31.41 9.24 -5.50
C SER A 252 -31.92 10.03 -6.71
N LEU A 253 -31.07 10.83 -7.36
CA LEU A 253 -31.42 11.60 -8.57
C LEU A 253 -31.60 10.71 -9.81
N PHE A 254 -31.14 9.46 -9.76
CA PHE A 254 -31.25 8.49 -10.85
C PHE A 254 -32.14 7.28 -10.48
N PRO A 255 -33.44 7.50 -10.15
CA PRO A 255 -34.31 6.42 -9.66
C PRO A 255 -34.58 5.33 -10.71
N LYS A 256 -34.38 5.63 -12.00
CA LYS A 256 -34.59 4.71 -13.14
C LYS A 256 -33.48 3.65 -13.28
N TYR A 257 -32.28 3.88 -12.72
CA TYR A 257 -31.10 3.02 -12.88
C TYR A 257 -30.55 2.58 -11.52
N LYS A 258 -31.37 1.86 -10.73
CA LYS A 258 -30.94 1.31 -9.43
C LYS A 258 -29.74 0.37 -9.62
N GLY A 259 -28.65 0.64 -8.91
CA GLY A 259 -27.42 -0.16 -8.94
C GLY A 259 -26.29 0.39 -9.81
N TYR A 260 -26.51 1.44 -10.61
CA TYR A 260 -25.46 2.07 -11.43
C TYR A 260 -24.77 3.25 -10.75
N ALA A 261 -25.34 3.78 -9.67
CA ALA A 261 -24.73 4.83 -8.86
C ALA A 261 -23.85 4.20 -7.76
N THR A 262 -22.69 3.66 -8.16
CA THR A 262 -21.72 3.06 -7.24
C THR A 262 -20.52 3.98 -7.01
N ASP A 263 -19.66 3.66 -6.04
CA ASP A 263 -18.42 4.40 -5.79
C ASP A 263 -17.53 4.46 -7.04
N SER A 264 -17.62 3.42 -7.87
CA SER A 264 -16.92 3.28 -9.15
C SER A 264 -17.36 4.32 -10.17
N THR A 265 -18.63 4.70 -10.18
CA THR A 265 -19.18 5.71 -11.10
C THR A 265 -18.56 7.07 -10.80
N THR A 266 -18.42 7.44 -9.53
CA THR A 266 -17.70 8.66 -9.11
C THR A 266 -16.25 8.65 -9.61
N ALA A 267 -15.53 7.56 -9.35
CA ALA A 267 -14.13 7.44 -9.75
C ALA A 267 -13.95 7.48 -11.27
N LEU A 268 -14.86 6.86 -12.03
CA LEU A 268 -14.84 6.83 -13.49
C LEU A 268 -15.12 8.21 -14.08
N VAL A 269 -16.10 8.96 -13.55
CA VAL A 269 -16.38 10.34 -13.98
C VAL A 269 -15.14 11.23 -13.77
N ILE A 270 -14.48 11.11 -12.62
CA ILE A 270 -13.26 11.88 -12.33
C ILE A 270 -12.10 11.45 -13.23
N GLY A 271 -11.91 10.15 -13.45
CA GLY A 271 -10.92 9.64 -14.41
C GLY A 271 -11.16 10.14 -15.84
N LEU A 272 -12.43 10.24 -16.26
CA LEU A 272 -12.81 10.77 -17.56
C LEU A 272 -12.57 12.29 -17.64
N LEU A 273 -12.80 13.04 -16.56
CA LEU A 273 -12.43 14.46 -16.47
C LEU A 273 -10.91 14.66 -16.60
N PHE A 274 -10.09 13.80 -15.99
CA PHE A 274 -8.64 13.82 -16.18
C PHE A 274 -8.21 13.51 -17.62
N PHE A 275 -8.99 12.71 -18.36
CA PHE A 275 -8.72 12.44 -19.78
C PHE A 275 -9.06 13.64 -20.69
N ILE A 276 -10.14 14.38 -20.36
CA ILE A 276 -10.55 15.58 -21.09
C ILE A 276 -9.55 16.73 -20.89
N ILE A 277 -8.93 16.81 -19.70
CA ILE A 277 -7.94 17.84 -19.38
C ILE A 277 -6.56 17.36 -19.88
N PRO A 278 -5.97 17.98 -20.91
CA PRO A 278 -4.75 17.46 -21.53
C PRO A 278 -3.56 17.58 -20.58
N ALA A 279 -3.27 16.51 -19.83
CA ALA A 279 -2.02 16.33 -19.12
C ALA A 279 -1.06 15.56 -20.03
N LYS A 280 0.01 16.24 -20.47
CA LYS A 280 1.06 15.63 -21.31
C LYS A 280 1.60 14.37 -20.62
N THR A 281 1.55 13.23 -21.31
CA THR A 281 2.19 11.94 -20.99
C THR A 281 1.83 11.31 -19.64
N LEU A 282 1.04 10.23 -19.67
CA LEU A 282 0.83 9.33 -18.53
C LEU A 282 2.03 8.39 -18.42
N THR A 283 2.81 8.48 -17.35
CA THR A 283 3.94 7.56 -17.11
C THR A 283 3.44 6.36 -16.31
N LYS A 284 3.69 5.16 -16.83
CA LYS A 284 3.32 3.88 -16.22
C LYS A 284 4.06 3.68 -14.90
N THR A 285 3.31 3.32 -13.86
CA THR A 285 3.74 2.38 -12.81
C THR A 285 2.48 1.84 -12.14
N LEU A 286 2.23 0.53 -12.29
CA LEU A 286 1.21 -0.20 -11.54
C LEU A 286 1.83 -1.50 -11.06
N ASN A 287 2.10 -1.58 -9.76
CA ASN A 287 2.39 -2.85 -9.09
C ASN A 287 1.07 -3.33 -8.49
N GLY A 288 0.38 -4.20 -9.23
CA GLY A 288 -0.89 -4.80 -8.83
C GLY A 288 -0.72 -6.00 -7.90
N GLU A 289 0.05 -5.86 -6.82
CA GLU A 289 0.39 -6.99 -5.94
C GLU A 289 -0.74 -7.33 -4.95
N THR A 290 -1.62 -6.39 -4.64
CA THR A 290 -2.68 -6.56 -3.61
C THR A 290 -3.99 -7.13 -4.15
N LEU A 291 -4.32 -6.90 -5.42
CA LEU A 291 -5.62 -7.27 -6.02
C LEU A 291 -5.81 -8.79 -6.19
N LEU A 292 -4.71 -9.52 -6.22
CA LEU A 292 -4.62 -10.88 -6.73
C LEU A 292 -4.52 -11.93 -5.62
N CYS A 293 -3.92 -11.58 -4.47
CA CYS A 293 -4.04 -12.36 -3.23
C CYS A 293 -5.51 -12.42 -2.74
N LEU A 294 -6.28 -11.34 -2.93
CA LEU A 294 -7.71 -11.26 -2.64
C LEU A 294 -8.52 -12.35 -3.36
N LEU A 295 -8.20 -12.64 -4.63
CA LEU A 295 -8.84 -13.69 -5.43
C LEU A 295 -8.57 -15.09 -4.88
N PHE A 296 -7.36 -15.36 -4.40
CA PHE A 296 -7.00 -16.67 -3.82
C PHE A 296 -7.75 -16.93 -2.50
N TYR A 297 -7.85 -15.91 -1.63
CA TYR A 297 -8.59 -16.02 -0.37
C TYR A 297 -10.11 -16.11 -0.57
N PHE A 298 -10.65 -15.46 -1.61
CA PHE A 298 -12.06 -15.54 -1.96
C PHE A 298 -12.46 -16.96 -2.37
N LEU A 299 -11.67 -17.61 -3.23
CA LEU A 299 -11.91 -18.99 -3.67
C LEU A 299 -11.80 -20.01 -2.51
N GLN A 300 -10.86 -19.80 -1.59
CA GLN A 300 -10.73 -20.64 -0.39
C GLN A 300 -11.93 -20.49 0.55
N ALA A 301 -12.47 -19.29 0.72
CA ALA A 301 -13.63 -19.08 1.57
C ALA A 301 -14.90 -19.71 1.01
N GLU A 302 -15.09 -19.67 -0.32
CA GLU A 302 -16.19 -20.37 -0.99
C GLU A 302 -16.10 -21.88 -0.83
N ALA A 303 -14.89 -22.47 -0.85
CA ALA A 303 -14.69 -23.91 -0.66
C ALA A 303 -15.05 -24.41 0.74
N ILE A 304 -14.98 -23.55 1.76
CA ILE A 304 -15.23 -23.91 3.18
C ILE A 304 -16.65 -23.47 3.63
N HIS A 305 -17.45 -22.84 2.76
CA HIS A 305 -18.76 -22.25 3.09
C HIS A 305 -18.72 -21.27 4.28
N VAL A 306 -17.61 -20.56 4.45
CA VAL A 306 -17.46 -19.50 5.46
C VAL A 306 -17.64 -18.15 4.76
N ASN A 307 -18.16 -17.15 5.47
CA ASN A 307 -18.28 -15.79 4.94
C ASN A 307 -16.91 -15.32 4.40
N PRO A 308 -16.78 -15.01 3.08
CA PRO A 308 -15.51 -14.64 2.47
C PRO A 308 -14.81 -13.47 3.15
N LEU A 309 -15.57 -12.52 3.69
CA LEU A 309 -15.03 -11.35 4.38
C LEU A 309 -14.26 -11.73 5.66
N PHE A 310 -14.62 -12.84 6.31
CA PHE A 310 -13.97 -13.28 7.53
C PHE A 310 -12.50 -13.69 7.32
N ILE A 311 -12.16 -14.23 6.14
CA ILE A 311 -10.79 -14.59 5.76
C ILE A 311 -10.11 -13.43 5.05
N LEU A 312 -10.85 -12.70 4.21
CA LEU A 312 -10.31 -11.64 3.35
C LEU A 312 -9.78 -10.43 4.13
N ILE A 313 -10.55 -9.93 5.11
CA ILE A 313 -10.19 -8.73 5.88
C ILE A 313 -8.87 -8.92 6.65
N PRO A 314 -8.68 -9.97 7.47
CA PRO A 314 -7.42 -10.14 8.18
C PRO A 314 -6.25 -10.51 7.27
N ALA A 315 -6.48 -11.32 6.23
CA ALA A 315 -5.42 -11.68 5.29
C ALA A 315 -4.86 -10.44 4.56
N THR A 316 -5.73 -9.54 4.12
CA THR A 316 -5.32 -8.30 3.42
C THR A 316 -4.54 -7.34 4.31
N LEU A 317 -5.01 -7.15 5.55
CA LEU A 317 -4.31 -6.35 6.54
C LEU A 317 -2.92 -6.94 6.83
N CYS A 318 -2.83 -8.25 7.05
CA CYS A 318 -1.55 -8.94 7.30
C CYS A 318 -0.59 -8.89 6.10
N THR A 319 -1.08 -9.01 4.86
CA THR A 319 -0.22 -8.90 3.67
C THR A 319 0.42 -7.51 3.53
N SER A 320 -0.17 -6.48 4.12
CA SER A 320 0.41 -5.12 4.12
C SER A 320 1.57 -4.97 5.11
N PHE A 321 1.72 -5.89 6.08
CA PHE A 321 2.78 -5.87 7.11
C PHE A 321 4.06 -6.59 6.67
N ALA A 322 4.57 -6.23 5.49
CA ALA A 322 5.79 -6.80 4.92
C ALA A 322 7.05 -6.05 5.39
N PHE A 323 7.32 -6.00 6.71
CA PHE A 323 8.37 -5.11 7.28
C PHE A 323 9.76 -5.76 7.50
N LEU A 324 9.89 -7.07 7.30
CA LEU A 324 11.11 -7.81 7.71
C LEU A 324 12.30 -7.63 6.78
N LEU A 325 12.07 -7.61 5.46
CA LEU A 325 13.15 -7.63 4.47
C LEU A 325 13.05 -6.43 3.53
N PRO A 326 14.20 -5.89 3.06
CA PRO A 326 14.21 -4.82 2.06
C PRO A 326 13.52 -5.22 0.75
N VAL A 327 13.67 -6.49 0.35
CA VAL A 327 13.11 -7.03 -0.89
C VAL A 327 11.59 -7.24 -0.81
N ALA A 328 11.02 -7.24 0.40
CA ALA A 328 9.60 -7.56 0.58
C ALA A 328 8.65 -6.48 0.04
N ASN A 329 9.09 -5.21 -0.05
CA ASN A 329 8.33 -4.12 -0.63
C ASN A 329 9.28 -3.06 -1.21
N PRO A 330 9.02 -2.50 -2.41
CA PRO A 330 9.85 -1.44 -2.96
C PRO A 330 10.06 -0.24 -2.03
N ALA A 331 9.06 0.12 -1.18
CA ALA A 331 9.22 1.19 -0.19
C ALA A 331 10.34 0.88 0.83
N ASN A 332 10.39 -0.36 1.30
CA ASN A 332 11.43 -0.83 2.23
C ASN A 332 12.82 -0.81 1.58
N ALA A 333 12.91 -1.20 0.31
CA ALA A 333 14.17 -1.17 -0.44
C ALA A 333 14.70 0.28 -0.59
N ILE A 334 13.82 1.24 -0.84
CA ILE A 334 14.18 2.67 -0.91
C ILE A 334 14.72 3.12 0.45
N VAL A 335 14.00 2.84 1.54
CA VAL A 335 14.44 3.22 2.89
C VAL A 335 15.78 2.58 3.23
N PHE A 336 15.98 1.31 2.89
CA PHE A 336 17.22 0.58 3.10
C PHE A 336 18.41 1.21 2.33
N SER A 337 18.17 1.66 1.09
CA SER A 337 19.20 2.29 0.26
C SER A 337 19.65 3.65 0.79
N TYR A 338 18.75 4.43 1.39
CA TYR A 338 19.02 5.78 1.90
C TYR A 338 19.44 5.78 3.38
N GLY A 339 18.89 4.87 4.18
CA GLY A 339 19.04 4.88 5.64
C GLY A 339 20.37 4.29 6.15
N HIS A 340 21.26 3.85 5.26
CA HIS A 340 22.50 3.14 5.61
C HIS A 340 22.28 2.02 6.64
N LEU A 341 21.13 1.36 6.58
CA LEU A 341 20.71 0.35 7.54
C LEU A 341 21.36 -1.00 7.21
N THR A 342 21.65 -1.80 8.24
CA THR A 342 21.99 -3.20 8.00
C THR A 342 20.73 -4.05 7.92
N VAL A 343 20.80 -5.18 7.20
CA VAL A 343 19.65 -6.10 7.06
C VAL A 343 19.15 -6.55 8.44
N MET A 344 20.07 -6.72 9.40
CA MET A 344 19.75 -7.16 10.75
C MET A 344 18.95 -6.12 11.55
N ASP A 345 19.19 -4.82 11.34
CA ASP A 345 18.45 -3.76 12.02
C ASP A 345 16.99 -3.74 11.56
N MET A 346 16.81 -3.90 10.25
CA MET A 346 15.48 -3.98 9.65
C MET A 346 14.72 -5.23 10.09
N VAL A 347 15.38 -6.39 10.14
CA VAL A 347 14.74 -7.64 10.59
C VAL A 347 14.32 -7.55 12.05
N LYS A 348 15.16 -7.00 12.94
CA LYS A 348 14.84 -6.85 14.37
C LYS A 348 13.65 -5.92 14.58
N ALA A 349 13.65 -4.76 13.92
CA ALA A 349 12.53 -3.82 13.99
C ALA A 349 11.26 -4.41 13.37
N GLY A 350 11.39 -5.03 12.19
CA GLY A 350 10.32 -5.67 11.43
C GLY A 350 9.62 -6.79 12.18
N LEU A 351 10.37 -7.65 12.87
CA LEU A 351 9.80 -8.74 13.66
C LEU A 351 8.92 -8.20 14.80
N GLY A 352 9.40 -7.17 15.52
CA GLY A 352 8.64 -6.55 16.60
C GLY A 352 7.31 -5.95 16.12
N ILE A 353 7.36 -5.16 15.05
CA ILE A 353 6.14 -4.53 14.51
C ILE A 353 5.19 -5.54 13.88
N ASN A 354 5.68 -6.62 13.25
CA ASN A 354 4.83 -7.68 12.69
C ASN A 354 4.07 -8.44 13.77
N ILE A 355 4.73 -8.80 14.89
CA ILE A 355 4.07 -9.49 16.01
C ILE A 355 2.97 -8.60 16.60
N ILE A 356 3.27 -7.32 16.82
CA ILE A 356 2.30 -6.34 17.32
C ILE A 356 1.14 -6.18 16.32
N GLY A 357 1.44 -6.05 15.03
CA GLY A 357 0.44 -5.89 13.98
C GLY A 357 -0.52 -7.07 13.89
N VAL A 358 0.00 -8.31 13.94
CA VAL A 358 -0.82 -9.53 13.95
C VAL A 358 -1.69 -9.59 15.21
N ALA A 359 -1.14 -9.27 16.38
CA ALA A 359 -1.91 -9.25 17.63
C ALA A 359 -3.05 -8.22 17.58
N VAL A 360 -2.78 -7.02 17.05
CA VAL A 360 -3.79 -5.96 16.87
C VAL A 360 -4.88 -6.39 15.88
N VAL A 361 -4.51 -7.00 14.75
CA VAL A 361 -5.49 -7.51 13.78
C VAL A 361 -6.34 -8.61 14.40
N MET A 362 -5.75 -9.55 15.14
CA MET A 362 -6.49 -10.60 15.84
C MET A 362 -7.47 -10.02 16.87
N LEU A 363 -7.04 -9.06 17.68
CA LEU A 363 -7.92 -8.35 18.62
C LEU A 363 -9.04 -7.61 17.88
N ALA A 364 -8.74 -6.98 16.75
CA ALA A 364 -9.72 -6.24 15.96
C ALA A 364 -10.81 -7.14 15.38
N ILE A 365 -10.44 -8.33 14.88
CA ILE A 365 -11.40 -9.33 14.41
C ILE A 365 -12.37 -9.69 15.53
N MET A 366 -11.83 -10.04 16.70
CA MET A 366 -12.61 -10.55 17.82
C MET A 366 -13.50 -9.49 18.51
N THR A 367 -13.21 -8.21 18.35
CA THR A 367 -13.91 -7.14 19.10
C THR A 367 -14.94 -6.37 18.27
N TRP A 368 -14.58 -5.89 17.08
CA TRP A 368 -15.38 -4.88 16.36
C TRP A 368 -15.58 -5.18 14.88
N ILE A 369 -14.66 -5.88 14.21
CA ILE A 369 -14.83 -6.25 12.79
C ILE A 369 -15.98 -7.25 12.62
N VAL A 370 -16.08 -8.26 13.49
CA VAL A 370 -17.14 -9.27 13.43
C VAL A 370 -18.55 -8.68 13.62
N PRO A 371 -18.82 -7.85 14.65
CA PRO A 371 -20.10 -7.17 14.79
C PRO A 371 -20.41 -6.16 13.68
N LEU A 372 -19.39 -5.46 13.15
CA LEU A 372 -19.58 -4.43 12.13
C LEU A 372 -20.02 -5.01 10.78
N PHE A 373 -19.51 -6.18 10.41
CA PHE A 373 -19.76 -6.82 9.11
C PHE A 373 -20.65 -8.08 9.20
N ASP A 374 -21.19 -8.38 10.39
CA ASP A 374 -21.99 -9.59 10.68
C ASP A 374 -21.37 -10.87 10.13
N LEU A 375 -20.08 -11.09 10.42
CA LEU A 375 -19.27 -12.08 9.71
C LEU A 375 -19.63 -13.55 10.00
N TYR A 376 -20.49 -13.82 10.99
CA TYR A 376 -20.97 -15.17 11.30
C TYR A 376 -22.10 -15.63 10.38
N THR A 377 -22.78 -14.71 9.68
CA THR A 377 -23.82 -15.06 8.72
C THR A 377 -23.22 -15.14 7.32
N TYR A 378 -23.64 -16.16 6.55
CA TYR A 378 -23.24 -16.26 5.15
C TYR A 378 -24.02 -15.21 4.34
N PRO A 379 -23.35 -14.33 3.60
CA PRO A 379 -24.01 -13.21 2.95
C PRO A 379 -24.91 -13.66 1.80
N SER A 380 -26.08 -13.05 1.67
CA SER A 380 -27.07 -13.36 0.62
C SER A 380 -26.63 -13.00 -0.81
N TRP A 381 -25.61 -12.17 -0.95
CA TRP A 381 -25.02 -11.81 -2.23
C TRP A 381 -23.96 -12.82 -2.70
N ALA A 382 -23.50 -13.71 -1.83
CA ALA A 382 -22.55 -14.76 -2.21
C ALA A 382 -23.31 -15.96 -2.79
N PRO A 383 -22.81 -16.56 -3.90
CA PRO A 383 -23.50 -17.66 -4.56
C PRO A 383 -23.56 -18.88 -3.63
N ASN A 384 -24.78 -19.31 -3.30
CA ASN A 384 -24.99 -20.61 -2.67
C ASN A 384 -24.67 -21.70 -3.69
N ILE A 385 -23.44 -22.22 -3.67
CA ILE A 385 -23.08 -23.41 -4.44
C ILE A 385 -23.81 -24.59 -3.78
N SER A 386 -25.02 -24.89 -4.26
CA SER A 386 -25.64 -26.17 -3.97
C SER A 386 -24.82 -27.23 -4.69
N PHE A 387 -24.11 -28.08 -3.93
CA PHE A 387 -23.60 -29.33 -4.46
C PHE A 387 -24.81 -30.18 -4.88
N SER A 388 -25.31 -29.97 -6.10
CA SER A 388 -26.18 -30.93 -6.73
C SER A 388 -25.35 -32.18 -6.92
N ASN A 389 -25.60 -33.21 -6.10
CA ASN A 389 -25.11 -34.58 -6.31
C ASN A 389 -25.44 -34.99 -7.75
N SER A 390 -24.50 -34.73 -8.65
CA SER A 390 -24.48 -35.23 -10.01
C SER A 390 -23.52 -36.40 -10.06
N THR A 391 -23.66 -37.33 -9.11
CA THR A 391 -23.23 -38.71 -9.30
C THR A 391 -24.27 -39.38 -10.19
N GLY A 392 -24.21 -39.00 -11.47
CA GLY A 392 -24.82 -39.72 -12.57
C GLY A 392 -23.72 -40.45 -13.34
N LEU A 393 -22.99 -41.32 -12.63
CA LEU A 393 -22.33 -42.56 -13.09
C LEU A 393 -21.62 -43.23 -11.92
#